data_AF-A0A945YZM0-F1
#
_entry.id   AF-A0A945YZM0-F1
#
_cell.length_a   1.000
_cell.length_b   1.000
_cell.length_c   1.000
_cell.angle_alpha   90.00
_cell.angle_beta   90.00
_cell.angle_gamma   90.00
#
_symmetry.space_group_name_H-M   'P 1'
#
loop_
_entity.id
_entity.type
_entity.pdbx_description
1 polymer ?
#
loop_
_entity_poly.entity_id
_entity_poly.type
_entity_poly.pdbx_seq_one_letter_code
_entity_poly.pdbx_strand_id
1 'polypeptide(L)'
;MAFQGTCPQCGFSTWKKKNPLKELKSMYGQRNEKAKNCLAKVADKISKNIPTDANLEAKLKFMYKVSKVEDASFIKGCEQYLNSIHWQQGKGWNYLAAIINNVGQNSSAVAFAERKRIGIGPPKKEL
;
A
#
# COMPACT_ATOMS: atom_id res chain seq x y z
N MET A 1 -15.64 0.23 27.38
CA MET A 1 -15.13 -0.51 26.20
C MET A 1 -13.63 -0.23 26.11
N ALA A 2 -12.79 -1.22 26.42
CA ALA A 2 -11.34 -1.04 26.40
C ALA A 2 -10.86 -0.89 24.95
N PHE A 3 -10.33 0.29 24.60
CA PHE A 3 -9.61 0.48 23.33
C PHE A 3 -8.37 -0.41 23.37
N GLN A 4 -8.47 -1.60 22.77
CA GLN A 4 -7.30 -2.43 22.51
C GLN A 4 -6.29 -1.56 21.76
N GLY A 5 -5.06 -1.47 22.26
CA GLY A 5 -4.02 -0.52 21.82
C GLY A 5 -3.44 -0.75 20.42
N THR A 6 -4.30 -1.08 19.48
CA THR A 6 -4.10 -1.18 18.05
C THR A 6 -4.65 0.07 17.37
N CYS A 7 -3.85 0.68 16.51
CA CYS A 7 -4.26 1.84 15.74
C CYS A 7 -5.40 1.44 14.77
N PRO A 8 -6.58 2.10 14.81
CA PRO A 8 -7.70 1.75 13.93
C PRO A 8 -7.41 2.02 12.44
N GLN A 9 -6.44 2.88 12.13
CA GLN A 9 -6.12 3.29 10.76
C GLN A 9 -5.04 2.43 10.08
N CYS A 10 -4.26 1.67 10.84
CA CYS A 10 -3.24 0.77 10.27
C CYS A 10 -3.17 -0.62 10.90
N GLY A 11 -3.84 -0.87 12.04
CA GLY A 11 -3.74 -2.13 12.77
C GLY A 11 -2.45 -2.29 13.57
N PHE A 12 -1.56 -1.29 13.59
CA PHE A 12 -0.30 -1.34 14.33
C PHE A 12 -0.58 -1.31 15.85
N SER A 13 -0.07 -2.29 16.59
CA SER A 13 -0.17 -2.33 18.05
C SER A 13 1.06 -1.71 18.69
N THR A 14 0.89 -0.67 19.50
CA THR A 14 2.01 -0.05 20.26
C THR A 14 2.46 -0.89 21.45
N TRP A 15 1.67 -1.86 21.89
CA TRP A 15 1.88 -2.64 23.12
C TRP A 15 2.63 -3.96 22.91
N LYS A 16 2.72 -4.46 21.67
CA LYS A 16 3.48 -5.69 21.39
C LYS A 16 4.96 -5.35 21.28
N LYS A 17 5.78 -5.83 22.23
CA LYS A 17 7.26 -5.81 22.19
C LYS A 17 7.84 -6.73 21.10
N LYS A 18 7.28 -6.75 19.89
CA LYS A 18 7.90 -7.44 18.75
C LYS A 18 9.00 -6.54 18.18
N ASN A 19 10.09 -7.16 17.72
CA ASN A 19 11.16 -6.41 17.07
C ASN A 19 10.64 -5.86 15.72
N PRO A 20 10.53 -4.53 15.55
CA PRO A 20 9.92 -3.91 14.37
C PRO A 20 10.69 -4.21 13.08
N LEU A 21 12.02 -4.39 13.15
CA LEU A 21 12.84 -4.76 12.00
C LEU A 21 12.54 -6.19 11.53
N LYS A 22 12.40 -7.14 12.47
CA LYS A 22 12.10 -8.54 12.15
C LYS A 22 10.73 -8.65 11.48
N GLU A 23 9.77 -7.90 11.99
CA GLU A 23 8.42 -7.84 11.45
C GLU A 23 8.39 -7.20 10.06
N LEU A 24 9.05 -6.05 9.89
CA LEU A 24 9.17 -5.41 8.58
C LEU A 24 9.79 -6.35 7.54
N LYS A 25 10.87 -7.06 7.90
CA LYS A 25 11.51 -8.06 7.02
C LYS A 25 10.56 -9.19 6.65
N SER A 26 9.73 -9.66 7.59
CA SER A 26 8.74 -10.71 7.32
C SER A 26 7.68 -10.23 6.34
N MET A 27 7.15 -9.00 6.50
CA MET A 27 6.16 -8.43 5.59
C MET A 27 6.73 -8.12 4.21
N TYR A 28 8.00 -7.69 4.16
CA TYR A 28 8.74 -7.57 2.90
C TYR A 28 8.87 -8.94 2.23
N GLY A 29 9.25 -9.96 3.00
CA GLY A 29 9.50 -11.33 2.51
C GLY A 29 8.31 -11.92 1.76
N GLN A 30 7.08 -11.64 2.23
CA GLN A 30 5.82 -12.13 1.66
C GLN A 30 5.52 -11.60 0.25
N ARG A 31 6.13 -10.49 -0.16
CA ARG A 31 5.87 -9.89 -1.49
C ARG A 31 6.76 -10.47 -2.58
N ASN A 32 6.29 -10.41 -3.82
CA ASN A 32 7.09 -10.77 -4.99
C ASN A 32 8.28 -9.79 -5.21
N GLU A 33 9.23 -10.22 -6.02
CA GLU A 33 10.46 -9.46 -6.27
C GLU A 33 10.20 -8.11 -6.95
N LYS A 34 9.22 -8.05 -7.87
CA LYS A 34 8.84 -6.81 -8.57
C LYS A 34 8.29 -5.76 -7.60
N ALA A 35 7.43 -6.15 -6.66
CA ALA A 35 6.88 -5.30 -5.62
C ALA A 35 7.97 -4.82 -4.66
N LYS A 36 8.90 -5.70 -4.29
CA LYS A 36 10.09 -5.34 -3.48
C LYS A 36 10.93 -4.27 -4.19
N ASN A 37 11.22 -4.45 -5.47
CA ASN A 37 11.99 -3.50 -6.28
C ASN A 37 11.28 -2.16 -6.43
N CYS A 38 9.96 -2.18 -6.67
CA CYS A 38 9.17 -0.96 -6.79
C CYS A 38 9.15 -0.19 -5.46
N LEU A 39 8.94 -0.90 -4.35
CA LEU A 39 8.97 -0.33 -3.02
C LEU A 39 10.36 0.23 -2.65
N ALA A 40 11.45 -0.43 -3.03
CA ALA A 40 12.80 0.08 -2.82
C ALA A 40 13.03 1.43 -3.53
N LYS A 41 12.55 1.56 -4.78
CA LYS A 41 12.60 2.83 -5.53
C LYS A 41 11.81 3.93 -4.83
N VAL A 42 10.59 3.63 -4.40
CA VAL A 42 9.74 4.59 -3.68
C VAL A 42 10.35 4.97 -2.33
N ALA A 43 10.91 4.00 -1.61
CA ALA A 43 11.59 4.21 -0.33
C ALA A 43 12.77 5.16 -0.47
N ASP A 44 13.60 4.97 -1.51
CA ASP A 44 14.73 5.87 -1.79
C ASP A 44 14.25 7.32 -2.01
N LYS A 45 13.20 7.50 -2.83
CA LYS A 45 12.65 8.83 -3.11
C LYS A 45 12.04 9.48 -1.88
N ILE A 46 11.23 8.74 -1.10
CA ILE A 46 10.61 9.28 0.12
C ILE A 46 11.68 9.62 1.16
N SER A 47 12.64 8.73 1.40
CA SER A 47 13.68 8.95 2.43
C SER A 47 14.55 10.17 2.11
N LYS A 48 14.84 10.42 0.83
CA LYS A 48 15.64 11.57 0.38
C LYS A 48 14.89 12.90 0.43
N ASN A 49 13.59 12.89 0.13
CA ASN A 49 12.81 14.14 0.00
C ASN A 49 11.98 14.46 1.25
N ILE A 50 11.71 13.48 2.11
CA ILE A 50 10.82 13.61 3.28
C ILE A 50 11.50 12.97 4.50
N PRO A 51 12.37 13.73 5.21
CA PRO A 51 13.15 13.21 6.34
C PRO A 51 12.28 12.67 7.48
N THR A 52 11.13 13.31 7.72
CA THR A 52 10.18 12.92 8.78
C THR A 52 9.63 11.50 8.59
N ASP A 53 9.55 11.04 7.33
CA ASP A 53 9.03 9.73 6.95
C ASP A 53 10.16 8.70 6.69
N ALA A 54 11.44 9.08 6.90
CA ALA A 54 12.57 8.17 6.71
C ALA A 54 12.67 7.09 7.80
N ASN A 55 12.02 7.30 8.95
CA ASN A 55 12.12 6.44 10.11
C ASN A 55 11.48 5.05 9.88
N LEU A 56 11.94 4.07 10.69
CA LEU A 56 11.48 2.68 10.60
C LEU A 56 9.98 2.54 10.91
N GLU A 57 9.48 3.34 11.84
CA GLU A 57 8.10 3.25 12.31
C GLU A 57 7.11 3.64 11.20
N ALA A 58 7.40 4.69 10.42
CA ALA A 58 6.59 5.11 9.29
C ALA A 58 6.51 4.01 8.22
N LYS A 59 7.66 3.39 7.90
CA LYS A 59 7.74 2.25 6.97
C LYS A 59 6.94 1.05 7.48
N LEU A 60 7.01 0.75 8.77
CA LEU A 60 6.26 -0.35 9.36
C LEU A 60 4.76 -0.09 9.35
N LYS A 61 4.32 1.10 9.78
CA LYS A 61 2.92 1.53 9.73
C LYS A 61 2.36 1.48 8.30
N PHE A 62 3.17 1.87 7.30
CA PHE A 62 2.83 1.72 5.90
C PHE A 62 2.60 0.27 5.50
N MET A 63 3.55 -0.63 5.80
CA MET A 63 3.44 -2.05 5.44
C MET A 63 2.21 -2.70 6.07
N TYR A 64 1.85 -2.30 7.28
CA TYR A 64 0.62 -2.68 7.95
C TYR A 64 -0.63 -2.25 7.18
N LYS A 65 -0.70 -1.00 6.71
CA LYS A 65 -1.83 -0.48 5.91
C LYS A 65 -2.04 -1.20 4.58
N VAL A 66 -0.95 -1.62 3.94
CA VAL A 66 -0.98 -2.27 2.62
C VAL A 66 -0.87 -3.79 2.69
N SER A 67 -0.80 -4.37 3.89
CA SER A 67 -0.52 -5.80 4.10
C SER A 67 -1.51 -6.74 3.41
N LYS A 68 -2.77 -6.30 3.27
CA LYS A 68 -3.86 -7.06 2.65
C LYS A 68 -3.99 -6.83 1.15
N VAL A 69 -3.19 -5.93 0.57
CA VAL A 69 -3.28 -5.56 -0.84
C VAL A 69 -2.44 -6.50 -1.69
N GLU A 70 -3.06 -7.06 -2.72
CA GLU A 70 -2.41 -7.92 -3.70
C GLU A 70 -1.23 -7.22 -4.39
N ASP A 71 -0.21 -8.00 -4.74
CA ASP A 71 1.02 -7.46 -5.29
C ASP A 71 0.82 -6.71 -6.63
N ALA A 72 -0.14 -7.13 -7.46
CA ALA A 72 -0.46 -6.43 -8.71
C ALA A 72 -0.97 -4.99 -8.45
N SER A 73 -1.93 -4.84 -7.53
CA SER A 73 -2.46 -3.53 -7.12
C SER A 73 -1.40 -2.70 -6.40
N PHE A 74 -0.55 -3.35 -5.60
CA PHE A 74 0.57 -2.70 -4.92
C PHE A 74 1.58 -2.11 -5.93
N ILE A 75 1.99 -2.90 -6.94
CA ILE A 75 2.93 -2.45 -7.98
C ILE A 75 2.33 -1.27 -8.75
N LYS A 76 1.07 -1.39 -9.20
CA LYS A 76 0.39 -0.33 -9.94
C LYS A 76 0.27 0.96 -9.13
N GLY A 77 -0.04 0.86 -7.83
CA GLY A 77 -0.08 2.02 -6.95
C GLY A 77 1.28 2.68 -6.73
N CYS A 78 2.35 1.88 -6.61
CA CYS A 78 3.72 2.39 -6.54
C CYS A 78 4.13 3.09 -7.84
N GLU A 79 3.83 2.50 -8.99
CA GLU A 79 4.11 3.09 -10.31
C GLU A 79 3.33 4.39 -10.52
N GLN A 80 2.05 4.43 -10.16
CA GLN A 80 1.25 5.65 -10.22
C GLN A 80 1.84 6.77 -9.35
N TYR A 81 2.26 6.43 -8.13
CA TYR A 81 2.93 7.35 -7.24
C TYR A 81 4.25 7.87 -7.84
N LEU A 82 5.04 6.96 -8.44
CA LEU A 82 6.28 7.27 -9.16
C LEU A 82 6.04 8.19 -10.37
N ASN A 83 5.07 7.89 -11.22
CA ASN A 83 4.84 8.68 -12.43
C ASN A 83 4.31 10.09 -12.13
N SER A 84 3.59 10.26 -11.02
CA SER A 84 2.97 11.53 -10.63
C SER A 84 3.87 12.42 -9.76
N ILE A 85 5.12 12.00 -9.52
CA ILE A 85 6.15 12.78 -8.81
C ILE A 85 5.70 13.29 -7.42
N HIS A 86 4.84 12.51 -6.75
CA HIS A 86 4.21 12.93 -5.49
C HIS A 86 5.21 13.18 -4.35
N TRP A 87 6.39 12.54 -4.38
CA TRP A 87 7.42 12.73 -3.35
C TRP A 87 8.02 14.14 -3.36
N GLN A 88 8.03 14.85 -4.50
CA GLN A 88 8.50 16.24 -4.54
C GLN A 88 7.51 17.21 -3.88
N GLN A 89 6.24 16.81 -3.77
CA GLN A 89 5.19 17.58 -3.11
C GLN A 89 5.12 17.29 -1.60
N GLY A 90 6.10 16.58 -1.04
CA GLY A 90 6.11 16.20 0.38
C GLY A 90 5.09 15.12 0.74
N LYS A 91 4.49 14.43 -0.24
CA LYS A 91 3.49 13.38 0.01
C LYS A 91 4.20 12.06 0.31
N GLY A 92 4.32 11.68 1.57
CA GLY A 92 5.08 10.49 1.98
C GLY A 92 4.29 9.18 2.02
N TRP A 93 4.63 8.32 2.98
CA TRP A 93 4.15 6.93 3.08
C TRP A 93 2.63 6.82 3.22
N ASN A 94 2.02 7.74 3.97
CA ASN A 94 0.58 7.75 4.18
C ASN A 94 -0.20 7.99 2.87
N TYR A 95 0.32 8.85 2.00
CA TYR A 95 -0.32 9.15 0.73
C TYR A 95 -0.17 7.98 -0.24
N LEU A 96 1.01 7.36 -0.29
CA LEU A 96 1.24 6.14 -1.06
C LEU A 96 0.28 5.02 -0.64
N ALA A 97 0.07 4.81 0.66
CA ALA A 97 -0.90 3.83 1.16
C ALA A 97 -2.32 4.13 0.67
N ALA A 98 -2.72 5.40 0.63
CA ALA A 98 -4.04 5.79 0.12
C ALA A 98 -4.19 5.47 -1.38
N ILE A 99 -3.17 5.76 -2.20
CA ILE A 99 -3.16 5.41 -3.63
C ILE A 99 -3.29 3.90 -3.80
N ILE A 100 -2.45 3.12 -3.12
CA ILE A 100 -2.43 1.65 -3.27
C ILE A 100 -3.80 1.04 -2.89
N ASN A 101 -4.39 1.50 -1.78
CA ASN A 101 -5.72 1.03 -1.37
C ASN A 101 -6.81 1.46 -2.35
N ASN A 102 -6.74 2.68 -2.88
CA ASN A 102 -7.69 3.18 -3.87
C ASN A 102 -7.59 2.40 -5.20
N VAL A 103 -6.38 2.10 -5.67
CA VAL A 103 -6.13 1.25 -6.84
C VAL A 103 -6.69 -0.15 -6.62
N GLY A 104 -6.49 -0.73 -5.43
CA GLY A 104 -7.06 -2.02 -5.05
C GLY A 104 -8.58 -2.03 -5.11
N GLN A 105 -9.24 -0.99 -4.54
CA GLN A 105 -10.71 -0.86 -4.54
C GLN A 105 -11.29 -0.54 -5.92
N ASN A 106 -10.59 0.26 -6.73
CA ASN A 106 -11.04 0.65 -8.06
C ASN A 106 -10.73 -0.40 -9.13
N SER A 107 -9.92 -1.42 -8.85
CA SER A 107 -9.62 -2.48 -9.82
C SER A 107 -10.87 -3.19 -10.33
N SER A 108 -11.83 -3.50 -9.45
CA SER A 108 -13.11 -4.13 -9.78
C SER A 108 -14.07 -3.16 -10.48
N ALA A 109 -14.10 -1.89 -10.08
CA ALA A 109 -14.89 -0.85 -10.74
C ALA A 109 -14.40 -0.54 -12.16
N VAL A 110 -13.07 -0.49 -12.36
CA VAL A 110 -12.45 -0.28 -13.67
C VAL A 110 -12.68 -1.50 -14.57
N ALA A 111 -12.52 -2.72 -14.06
CA ALA A 111 -12.82 -3.93 -14.83
C ALA A 111 -14.30 -3.99 -15.26
N PHE A 112 -15.23 -3.55 -14.41
CA PHE A 112 -16.64 -3.43 -14.75
C PHE A 112 -16.88 -2.35 -15.83
N ALA A 113 -16.24 -1.19 -15.70
CA ALA A 113 -16.33 -0.11 -16.69
C ALA A 113 -15.72 -0.50 -18.04
N GLU A 114 -14.60 -1.23 -18.07
CA GLU A 114 -13.99 -1.76 -19.29
C GLU A 114 -14.90 -2.81 -19.96
N ARG A 115 -15.48 -3.74 -19.21
CA ARG A 115 -16.46 -4.71 -19.74
C ARG A 115 -17.67 -4.00 -20.36
N LYS A 116 -18.19 -2.97 -19.68
CA LYS A 116 -19.28 -2.13 -20.19
C LYS A 116 -18.89 -1.37 -21.47
N ARG A 117 -17.64 -0.90 -21.58
CA ARG A 117 -17.10 -0.21 -22.75
C ARG A 117 -16.90 -1.14 -23.96
N ILE A 118 -16.51 -2.39 -23.73
CA ILE A 118 -16.30 -3.43 -24.75
C ILE A 118 -17.64 -4.07 -25.18
N GLY A 119 -18.74 -3.78 -24.48
CA GLY A 119 -20.07 -4.34 -24.77
C GLY A 119 -20.29 -5.75 -24.25
N ILE A 120 -19.41 -6.23 -23.35
CA ILE A 120 -19.55 -7.53 -22.71
C ILE A 120 -20.54 -7.37 -21.56
N GLY A 121 -21.71 -8.01 -21.69
CA GLY A 121 -22.76 -8.00 -20.67
C GLY A 121 -22.27 -8.55 -19.31
N PRO A 122 -22.85 -8.10 -18.18
CA PRO A 122 -22.43 -8.55 -16.87
C PRO A 122 -22.59 -10.07 -16.74
N PRO A 123 -21.70 -10.77 -16.01
CA PRO A 123 -21.88 -12.20 -15.75
C PRO A 123 -23.23 -12.40 -15.08
N LYS A 124 -24.04 -13.33 -15.61
CA LYS A 124 -25.30 -13.73 -14.98
C LYS A 124 -24.97 -14.18 -13.56
N LYS A 125 -25.62 -13.58 -12.55
CA LYS A 125 -25.67 -14.16 -11.21
C LYS A 125 -26.35 -15.52 -11.38
N GLU A 126 -25.58 -16.60 -11.30
CA GLU A 126 -26.16 -17.90 -11.02
C GLU A 126 -26.71 -17.82 -9.59
N LEU A 127 -28.01 -18.04 -9.49
CA LEU A 127 -28.84 -17.88 -8.30
C LEU A 127 -28.87 -19.20 -7.53
#